data_AF-A0A652JZK0-F1
#
_entry.id   AF-A0A652JZK0-F1
#
_cell.length_a   1.000
_cell.length_b   1.000
_cell.length_c   1.000
_cell.angle_alpha   90.00
_cell.angle_beta   90.00
_cell.angle_gamma   90.00
#
_symmetry.space_group_name_H-M   'P 1'
#
loop_
_entity.id
_entity.type
_entity.pdbx_description
1 polymer ?
#
loop_
_entity_poly.entity_id
_entity_poly.type
_entity_poly.pdbx_seq_one_letter_code
_entity_poly.pdbx_strand_id
1 'polypeptide(L)'
;MTDGPEPLSAVAREVLVVEGAGDRAAFTAEVGQFPLQGFAGDRADQADELQRATELDRLDRRISEIQGRLSEGAVAGPPRTDAIGVGSTATVRFEDGTESTVQIGEVAEALDRTLVTAHSPLGRALLGHRAGDTVSY
;
A
#
# COMPACT_ATOMS: atom_id res chain seq x y z
N MET A 1 15.05 -6.43 -6.19
CA MET A 1 14.58 -5.51 -7.24
C MET A 1 14.25 -6.32 -8.46
N THR A 2 13.00 -6.75 -8.54
CA THR A 2 12.35 -7.13 -9.80
C THR A 2 12.28 -5.88 -10.67
N ASP A 3 12.88 -5.94 -11.85
CA ASP A 3 13.15 -4.78 -12.73
C ASP A 3 11.92 -4.37 -13.56
N GLY A 4 10.70 -4.55 -13.03
CA GLY A 4 9.47 -4.39 -13.79
C GLY A 4 8.21 -4.27 -12.92
N PRO A 5 7.09 -3.85 -13.52
CA PRO A 5 5.83 -3.63 -12.83
C PRO A 5 5.35 -4.93 -12.17
N GLU A 6 4.89 -4.82 -10.93
CA GLU A 6 4.53 -5.98 -10.10
C GLU A 6 3.02 -6.16 -9.98
N PRO A 7 2.52 -7.41 -10.00
CA PRO A 7 1.10 -7.67 -9.82
C PRO A 7 0.60 -7.19 -8.45
N LEU A 8 -0.61 -6.63 -8.46
CA LEU A 8 -1.35 -6.27 -7.25
C LEU A 8 -2.48 -7.27 -7.02
N SER A 9 -2.64 -7.72 -5.77
CA SER A 9 -3.80 -8.50 -5.37
C SER A 9 -5.08 -7.66 -5.50
N ALA A 10 -6.23 -8.31 -5.67
CA ALA A 10 -7.52 -7.60 -5.74
C ALA A 10 -7.81 -6.84 -4.43
N VAL A 11 -7.47 -7.44 -3.28
CA VAL A 11 -7.66 -6.86 -1.96
C VAL A 11 -6.74 -5.66 -1.76
N ALA A 12 -5.44 -5.79 -2.06
CA ALA A 12 -4.48 -4.68 -1.98
C ALA A 12 -4.89 -3.52 -2.88
N ARG A 13 -5.36 -3.82 -4.11
CA ARG A 13 -5.88 -2.80 -5.02
C ARG A 13 -7.08 -2.05 -4.41
N GLU A 14 -8.03 -2.77 -3.81
CA GLU A 14 -9.20 -2.16 -3.17
C GLU A 14 -8.79 -1.25 -2.01
N VAL A 15 -7.88 -1.71 -1.16
CA VAL A 15 -7.33 -0.93 -0.04
C VAL A 15 -6.67 0.35 -0.54
N LEU A 16 -5.76 0.27 -1.53
CA LEU A 16 -5.07 1.42 -2.10
C LEU A 16 -6.04 2.44 -2.73
N VAL A 17 -7.11 1.96 -3.37
CA VAL A 17 -8.15 2.85 -3.94
C VAL A 17 -8.89 3.59 -2.84
N VAL A 18 -9.25 2.92 -1.74
CA VAL A 18 -9.94 3.53 -0.60
C VAL A 18 -9.02 4.53 0.10
N GLU A 19 -7.76 4.16 0.35
CA GLU A 19 -6.76 5.03 0.98
C GLU A 19 -6.50 6.29 0.13
N GLY A 20 -6.25 6.13 -1.17
CA GLY A 20 -6.04 7.25 -2.07
C GLY A 20 -7.25 8.18 -2.18
N ALA A 21 -8.48 7.64 -2.09
CA ALA A 21 -9.69 8.45 -2.03
C ALA A 21 -9.78 9.24 -0.70
N GLY A 22 -9.42 8.62 0.42
CA GLY A 22 -9.35 9.27 1.73
C GLY A 22 -8.33 10.41 1.75
N ASP A 23 -7.11 10.16 1.28
CA ASP A 23 -6.05 11.17 1.21
C ASP A 23 -6.42 12.34 0.29
N ARG A 24 -7.06 12.07 -0.86
CA ARG A 24 -7.58 13.12 -1.75
C ARG A 24 -8.67 13.96 -1.10
N ALA A 25 -9.56 13.32 -0.33
CA ALA A 25 -10.60 14.05 0.40
C ALA A 25 -9.98 14.96 1.47
N ALA A 26 -8.98 14.46 2.22
CA ALA A 26 -8.23 15.24 3.19
C ALA A 26 -7.49 16.42 2.54
N PHE A 27 -6.80 16.18 1.42
CA PHE A 27 -6.11 17.22 0.66
C PHE A 27 -7.09 18.31 0.21
N THR A 28 -8.25 17.93 -0.35
CA THR A 28 -9.26 18.89 -0.80
C THR A 28 -9.84 19.70 0.35
N ALA A 29 -10.07 19.07 1.50
CA ALA A 29 -10.54 19.74 2.70
C ALA A 29 -9.51 20.73 3.25
N GLU A 30 -8.23 20.35 3.24
CA GLU A 30 -7.12 21.19 3.72
C GLU A 30 -6.91 22.40 2.80
N VAL A 31 -6.87 22.20 1.48
CA VAL A 31 -6.82 23.30 0.49
C VAL A 31 -8.01 24.25 0.65
N GLY A 32 -9.20 23.73 0.92
CA GLY A 32 -10.39 24.57 1.16
C GLY A 32 -10.30 25.47 2.40
N GLN A 33 -9.40 25.17 3.33
CA GLN A 33 -9.14 25.99 4.53
C GLN A 33 -8.07 27.05 4.30
N PHE A 34 -7.36 27.03 3.15
CA PHE A 34 -6.43 28.10 2.82
C PHE A 34 -7.20 29.38 2.52
N PRO A 35 -6.89 30.49 3.20
CA PRO A 35 -7.57 31.74 2.97
C PRO A 35 -7.33 32.19 1.52
N LEU A 36 -8.40 32.56 0.82
CA LEU A 36 -8.35 33.09 -0.56
C LEU A 36 -7.64 34.45 -0.66
N GLN A 37 -7.24 35.06 0.46
CA GLN A 37 -6.59 36.36 0.52
C GLN A 37 -5.45 36.32 1.54
N GLY A 38 -4.24 36.62 1.04
CA GLY A 38 -3.04 36.73 1.85
C GLY A 38 -3.17 37.82 2.89
N PHE A 39 -3.36 37.42 4.13
CA PHE A 39 -3.14 38.28 5.28
C PHE A 39 -1.85 37.83 5.93
N ALA A 40 -0.82 38.69 5.87
CA ALA A 40 0.35 38.54 6.71
C ALA A 40 -0.07 38.74 8.16
N GLY A 41 -0.49 37.65 8.79
CA GLY A 41 -0.77 37.55 10.20
C GLY A 41 0.50 37.61 11.05
N ASP A 42 0.34 37.46 12.36
CA ASP A 42 1.48 37.44 13.27
C ASP A 42 2.35 36.17 13.08
N ARG A 43 3.40 35.99 13.88
CA ARG A 43 4.30 34.84 13.72
C ARG A 43 3.62 33.50 13.94
N ALA A 44 2.53 33.44 14.71
CA ALA A 44 1.78 32.21 14.91
C ALA A 44 0.99 31.85 13.65
N ASP A 45 0.34 32.85 13.03
CA ASP A 45 -0.39 32.65 11.77
C ASP A 45 0.54 32.11 10.65
N GLN A 46 1.76 32.64 10.56
CA GLN A 46 2.76 32.17 9.59
C GLN A 46 3.24 30.74 9.88
N ALA A 47 3.33 30.36 11.15
CA ALA A 47 3.71 29.00 11.53
C ALA A 47 2.59 27.99 11.17
N ASP A 48 1.34 28.36 11.38
CA ASP A 48 0.18 27.55 11.01
C ASP A 48 0.09 27.36 9.49
N GLU A 49 0.36 28.40 8.70
CA GLU A 49 0.43 28.31 7.23
C GLU A 49 1.53 27.34 6.77
N LEU A 50 2.73 27.42 7.36
CA LEU A 50 3.84 26.51 7.05
C LEU A 50 3.51 25.05 7.42
N GLN A 51 2.86 24.85 8.56
CA GLN A 51 2.42 23.52 8.98
C GLN A 51 1.40 22.95 8.00
N ARG A 52 0.41 23.74 7.57
CA ARG A 52 -0.59 23.31 6.58
C ARG A 52 0.03 23.00 5.23
N ALA A 53 0.96 23.82 4.75
CA ALA A 53 1.70 23.54 3.52
C ALA A 53 2.48 22.21 3.60
N THR A 54 3.11 21.95 4.76
CA THR A 54 3.81 20.68 5.01
C THR A 54 2.88 19.47 4.98
N GLU A 55 1.66 19.61 5.51
CA GLU A 55 0.66 18.54 5.48
C GLU A 55 0.14 18.28 4.05
N LEU A 56 -0.09 19.35 3.27
CA LEU A 56 -0.43 19.21 1.85
C LEU A 56 0.65 18.47 1.06
N ASP A 57 1.93 18.82 1.24
CA ASP A 57 3.05 18.13 0.60
C ASP A 57 3.14 16.66 1.03
N ARG A 58 2.77 16.35 2.27
CA ARG A 58 2.69 14.97 2.77
C ARG A 58 1.58 14.19 2.10
N LEU A 59 0.39 14.77 1.98
CA LEU A 59 -0.76 14.14 1.33
C LEU A 59 -0.50 13.96 -0.17
N ASP A 60 0.00 14.96 -0.87
CA ASP A 60 0.29 14.90 -2.31
C ASP A 60 1.29 13.80 -2.66
N ARG A 61 2.37 13.67 -1.87
CA ARG A 61 3.35 12.60 -2.03
C ARG A 61 2.71 11.23 -1.84
N ARG A 62 1.91 11.04 -0.79
CA ARG A 62 1.22 9.75 -0.54
C ARG A 62 0.24 9.41 -1.66
N ILE A 63 -0.53 10.39 -2.14
CA ILE A 63 -1.43 10.22 -3.28
C ILE A 63 -0.65 9.79 -4.53
N SER A 64 0.49 10.43 -4.80
CA SER A 64 1.34 10.12 -5.94
C SER A 64 1.95 8.70 -5.85
N GLU A 65 2.42 8.31 -4.67
CA GLU A 65 2.93 6.95 -4.39
C GLU A 65 1.84 5.89 -4.63
N ILE A 66 0.64 6.09 -4.10
CA ILE A 66 -0.51 5.20 -4.27
C ILE A 66 -0.91 5.09 -5.75
N GLN A 67 -0.99 6.22 -6.46
CA GLN A 67 -1.31 6.23 -7.89
C GLN A 67 -0.24 5.51 -8.72
N GLY A 68 1.03 5.72 -8.39
CA GLY A 68 2.15 5.00 -9.00
C GLY A 68 1.99 3.49 -8.83
N ARG A 69 1.74 3.03 -7.60
CA ARG A 69 1.57 1.59 -7.33
C ARG A 69 0.36 0.99 -8.06
N LEU A 70 -0.78 1.69 -8.06
CA LEU A 70 -1.97 1.26 -8.81
C LEU A 70 -1.71 1.17 -10.32
N SER A 71 -0.92 2.10 -10.87
CA SER A 71 -0.52 2.09 -12.28
C SER A 71 0.41 0.92 -12.60
N GLU A 72 1.40 0.64 -11.73
CA GLU A 72 2.29 -0.52 -11.89
C GLU A 72 1.50 -1.83 -11.92
N GLY A 73 0.58 -2.05 -10.97
CA GLY A 73 -0.23 -3.26 -10.95
C GLY A 73 -1.17 -3.39 -12.16
N ALA A 74 -1.66 -2.27 -12.69
CA ALA A 74 -2.45 -2.28 -13.92
C ALA A 74 -1.60 -2.73 -15.13
N VAL A 75 -0.33 -2.36 -15.18
CA VAL A 75 0.61 -2.79 -16.24
C VAL A 75 1.03 -4.25 -16.05
N ALA A 76 1.27 -4.68 -14.82
CA ALA A 76 1.67 -6.04 -14.50
C ALA A 76 0.57 -7.08 -14.77
N GLY A 77 -0.69 -6.68 -14.62
CA GLY A 77 -1.85 -7.55 -14.76
C GLY A 77 -2.15 -8.36 -13.49
N PRO A 78 -3.11 -9.29 -13.54
CA PRO A 78 -3.52 -10.05 -12.37
C PRO A 78 -2.41 -11.00 -11.88
N PRO A 79 -2.33 -11.26 -10.57
CA PRO A 79 -1.41 -12.25 -10.03
C PRO A 79 -1.64 -13.64 -10.62
N ARG A 80 -0.58 -14.44 -10.67
CA ARG A 80 -0.70 -15.86 -11.04
C ARG A 80 -1.56 -16.60 -10.02
N THR A 81 -2.38 -17.53 -10.53
CA THR A 81 -3.26 -18.37 -9.72
C THR A 81 -2.76 -19.80 -9.57
N ASP A 82 -1.74 -20.19 -10.36
CA ASP A 82 -1.25 -21.57 -10.41
C ASP A 82 -0.12 -21.85 -9.42
N ALA A 83 0.58 -20.81 -8.99
CA ALA A 83 1.65 -20.83 -7.99
C ALA A 83 1.68 -19.49 -7.25
N ILE A 84 2.18 -19.49 -6.02
CA ILE A 84 2.33 -18.30 -5.19
C ILE A 84 3.44 -17.40 -5.76
N GLY A 85 3.13 -16.14 -6.01
CA GLY A 85 4.05 -15.10 -6.42
C GLY A 85 3.71 -13.76 -5.76
N VAL A 86 4.42 -12.70 -6.14
CA VAL A 86 4.06 -11.34 -5.73
C VAL A 86 2.65 -11.00 -6.25
N GLY A 87 1.83 -10.41 -5.37
CA GLY A 87 0.42 -10.13 -5.60
C GLY A 87 -0.51 -11.30 -5.27
N SER A 88 0.00 -12.51 -5.01
CA SER A 88 -0.85 -13.65 -4.67
C SER A 88 -1.48 -13.49 -3.27
N THR A 89 -2.72 -13.97 -3.15
CA THR A 89 -3.39 -14.19 -1.85
C THR A 89 -3.44 -15.70 -1.59
N ALA A 90 -2.99 -16.13 -0.43
CA ALA A 90 -2.94 -17.55 -0.05
C ALA A 90 -3.45 -17.75 1.38
N THR A 91 -4.16 -18.84 1.61
CA THR A 91 -4.48 -19.31 2.97
C THR A 91 -3.43 -20.32 3.39
N VAL A 92 -2.70 -20.00 4.45
CA VAL A 92 -1.70 -20.88 5.06
C VAL A 92 -2.28 -21.51 6.32
N ARG A 93 -2.00 -22.79 6.51
CA ARG A 93 -2.33 -23.52 7.74
C ARG A 93 -1.05 -23.88 8.46
N PHE A 94 -0.93 -23.44 9.71
CA PHE A 94 0.21 -23.74 10.57
C PHE A 94 0.03 -25.11 11.27
N GLU A 95 1.11 -25.62 11.86
CA GLU A 95 1.10 -26.95 12.52
C GLU A 95 0.17 -27.02 13.73
N ASP A 96 -0.06 -25.89 14.41
CA ASP A 96 -1.00 -25.77 15.52
C ASP A 96 -2.48 -25.82 15.06
N GLY A 97 -2.73 -25.92 13.76
CA GLY A 97 -4.05 -25.93 13.14
C GLY A 97 -4.61 -24.53 12.84
N THR A 98 -3.90 -23.46 13.17
CA THR A 98 -4.32 -22.09 12.87
C THR A 98 -4.25 -21.84 11.36
N GLU A 99 -5.30 -21.25 10.81
CA GLU A 99 -5.33 -20.79 9.42
C GLU A 99 -5.22 -19.26 9.36
N SER A 100 -4.46 -18.76 8.39
CA SER A 100 -4.32 -17.33 8.15
C SER A 100 -4.32 -17.06 6.65
N THR A 101 -5.07 -16.05 6.24
CA THR A 101 -5.04 -15.57 4.86
C THR A 101 -4.01 -14.45 4.77
N VAL A 102 -3.03 -14.63 3.89
CA VAL A 102 -1.92 -13.72 3.70
C VAL A 102 -1.83 -13.25 2.26
N GLN A 103 -1.29 -12.05 2.08
CA GLN A 103 -1.00 -11.46 0.78
C GLN A 103 0.52 -11.37 0.61
N ILE A 104 1.04 -11.78 -0.54
CA ILE A 104 2.48 -11.69 -0.81
C ILE A 104 2.77 -10.37 -1.52
N GLY A 105 3.51 -9.48 -0.87
CA GLY A 105 3.96 -8.21 -1.44
C GLY A 105 5.48 -8.04 -1.37
N GLU A 106 6.05 -7.05 -2.04
CA GLU A 106 7.51 -6.80 -1.98
C GLU A 106 7.90 -5.90 -0.82
N VAL A 107 7.13 -4.83 -0.60
CA VAL A 107 7.35 -3.85 0.46
C VAL A 107 6.30 -4.03 1.54
N ALA A 108 6.70 -3.87 2.81
CA ALA A 108 5.75 -3.89 3.92
C ALA A 108 4.89 -2.63 3.93
N GLU A 109 3.57 -2.79 3.96
CA GLU A 109 2.63 -1.70 4.22
C GLU A 109 2.29 -1.70 5.71
N ALA A 110 2.53 -0.57 6.39
CA ALA A 110 2.50 -0.48 7.85
C ALA A 110 1.14 -0.84 8.49
N LEU A 111 0.05 -0.83 7.71
CA LEU A 111 -1.31 -1.09 8.17
C LEU A 111 -1.89 -2.42 7.70
N ASP A 112 -1.21 -3.15 6.82
CA ASP A 112 -1.70 -4.44 6.33
C ASP A 112 -1.12 -5.60 7.16
N ARG A 113 -1.89 -6.02 8.17
CA ARG A 113 -1.55 -7.17 9.04
C ARG A 113 -1.59 -8.51 8.31
N THR A 114 -2.15 -8.56 7.11
CA THR A 114 -2.20 -9.77 6.28
C THR A 114 -1.03 -9.85 5.29
N LEU A 115 -0.23 -8.79 5.19
CA LEU A 115 0.86 -8.72 4.23
C LEU A 115 2.11 -9.47 4.73
N VAL A 116 2.58 -10.38 3.89
CA VAL A 116 3.85 -11.08 4.04
C VAL A 116 4.78 -10.60 2.94
N THR A 117 5.93 -10.04 3.31
CA THR A 117 6.89 -9.58 2.30
C THR A 117 7.57 -10.78 1.63
N ALA A 118 7.77 -10.71 0.32
CA ALA A 118 8.45 -11.72 -0.51
C ALA A 118 9.87 -12.02 -0.01
N HIS A 119 10.48 -11.08 0.70
CA HIS A 119 11.82 -11.22 1.27
C HIS A 119 11.83 -11.74 2.71
N SER A 120 10.68 -11.85 3.38
CA SER A 120 10.57 -12.49 4.70
C SER A 120 10.85 -14.00 4.62
N PRO A 121 11.22 -14.67 5.72
CA PRO A 121 11.40 -16.13 5.75
C PRO A 121 10.19 -16.89 5.20
N LEU A 122 8.99 -16.56 5.68
CA LEU A 122 7.74 -17.15 5.21
C LEU A 122 7.49 -16.84 3.72
N GLY A 123 7.66 -15.58 3.30
CA GLY A 123 7.47 -15.19 1.90
C GLY A 123 8.38 -15.98 0.96
N ARG A 124 9.68 -16.07 1.28
CA ARG A 124 10.65 -16.84 0.48
C ARG A 124 10.31 -18.31 0.39
N ALA A 125 9.81 -18.90 1.48
CA ALA A 125 9.40 -20.30 1.51
C ALA A 125 8.10 -20.56 0.75
N LEU A 126 7.22 -19.57 0.60
CA LEU A 126 5.96 -19.70 -0.13
C LEU A 126 6.13 -19.47 -1.65
N LEU A 127 7.06 -18.61 -2.07
CA LEU A 127 7.23 -18.27 -3.48
C LEU A 127 7.46 -19.51 -4.36
N GLY A 128 6.67 -19.63 -5.42
CA GLY A 128 6.73 -20.72 -6.39
C GLY A 128 5.93 -21.98 -6.00
N HIS A 129 5.49 -22.10 -4.75
CA HIS A 129 4.68 -23.23 -4.29
C HIS A 129 3.22 -23.14 -4.71
N ARG A 130 2.52 -24.29 -4.68
CA ARG A 130 1.13 -24.43 -5.10
C ARG A 130 0.24 -24.81 -3.92
N ALA A 131 -1.07 -24.68 -4.13
CA ALA A 131 -2.05 -25.12 -3.13
C ALA A 131 -1.88 -26.62 -2.82
N GLY A 132 -1.80 -26.96 -1.54
CA GLY A 132 -1.58 -28.32 -1.05
C GLY A 132 -0.12 -28.66 -0.73
N ASP A 133 0.84 -27.82 -1.12
CA ASP A 133 2.23 -28.01 -0.76
C ASP A 133 2.48 -27.72 0.73
N THR A 134 3.41 -28.46 1.32
CA THR A 134 3.94 -28.19 2.68
C THR A 134 5.33 -27.59 2.55
N VAL A 135 5.56 -26.47 3.24
CA VAL A 135 6.83 -25.73 3.24
C VAL A 135 7.35 -25.52 4.66
N SER A 136 8.65 -25.25 4.80
CA SER A 136 9.30 -24.94 6.08
C SER A 136 10.17 -23.68 5.91
N TYR A 137 10.21 -22.82 6.94
CA TYR A 137 10.86 -21.50 6.88
C TYR A 137 11.47 -21.06 8.20
#